data_AF-A0A7J9ZZK5-F1
#
_entry.id   AF-A0A7J9ZZK5-F1
#
_cell.length_a   1.000
_cell.length_b   1.000
_cell.length_c   1.000
_cell.angle_alpha   90.00
_cell.angle_beta   90.00
_cell.angle_gamma   90.00
#
_symmetry.space_group_name_H-M   'P 1'
#
loop_
_entity.id
_entity.type
_entity.pdbx_description
1 polymer ?
#
loop_
_entity_poly.entity_id
_entity_poly.type
_entity_poly.pdbx_seq_one_letter_code
_entity_poly.pdbx_strand_id
1 'polypeptide(L)'
;MGDDKPTITQAQAEKRIEDFAKATAEQLDPKPRLARINQPTSDLHNCIDPADGGSEDRIVVSRAYWLEDIPEAKNADIARQIMEYWKRQGHSIDSAEGLDENQPSIHGYTKPDDFEIGVEWSTDGSMSFGATSPCIWQDGVPGKSPTLPY
;
A
#
# COMPACT_ATOMS: atom_id res chain seq x y z
N MET A 1 -19.88 -2.17 20.59
CA MET A 1 -20.78 -1.83 19.45
C MET A 1 -19.96 -2.08 18.21
N GLY A 2 -20.35 -3.08 17.42
CA GLY A 2 -19.49 -3.74 16.44
C GLY A 2 -19.16 -2.87 15.22
N ASP A 3 -17.90 -2.96 14.80
CA ASP A 3 -17.43 -2.55 13.49
C ASP A 3 -17.97 -3.51 12.40
N ASP A 4 -19.29 -3.50 12.23
CA ASP A 4 -20.06 -4.25 11.24
C ASP A 4 -20.37 -3.38 10.00
N LYS A 5 -19.43 -2.53 9.60
CA LYS A 5 -19.58 -1.74 8.36
C LYS A 5 -19.11 -2.58 7.16
N PRO A 6 -19.87 -2.60 6.05
CA PRO A 6 -19.39 -3.21 4.83
C PRO A 6 -18.11 -2.51 4.37
N THR A 7 -17.11 -3.31 4.03
CA THR A 7 -15.83 -2.86 3.50
C THR A 7 -15.79 -3.11 2.00
N ILE A 8 -14.82 -2.51 1.31
CA ILE A 8 -14.50 -2.93 -0.07
C ILE A 8 -14.09 -4.41 -0.10
N THR A 9 -14.30 -5.08 -1.24
CA THR A 9 -13.87 -6.47 -1.44
C THR A 9 -12.37 -6.54 -1.73
N GLN A 10 -11.80 -7.74 -1.65
CA GLN A 10 -10.40 -7.98 -2.03
C GLN A 10 -10.06 -7.43 -3.43
N ALA A 11 -10.89 -7.75 -4.43
CA ALA A 11 -10.66 -7.31 -5.80
C ALA A 11 -10.74 -5.78 -5.95
N GLN A 12 -11.60 -5.12 -5.17
CA GLN A 12 -11.68 -3.67 -5.14
C GLN A 12 -10.45 -3.04 -4.49
N ALA A 13 -9.94 -3.64 -3.40
CA ALA A 13 -8.70 -3.19 -2.76
C ALA A 13 -7.48 -3.36 -3.69
N GLU A 14 -7.36 -4.51 -4.36
CA GLU A 14 -6.31 -4.75 -5.36
C GLU A 14 -6.34 -3.71 -6.47
N LYS A 15 -7.53 -3.48 -7.05
CA LYS A 15 -7.67 -2.46 -8.11
C LYS A 15 -7.32 -1.06 -7.60
N ARG A 16 -7.73 -0.72 -6.38
CA ARG A 16 -7.45 0.59 -5.77
C ARG A 16 -5.95 0.84 -5.60
N ILE A 17 -5.21 -0.20 -5.21
CA ILE A 17 -3.74 -0.15 -5.07
C ILE A 17 -3.07 -0.06 -6.45
N GLU A 18 -3.55 -0.80 -7.44
CA GLU A 18 -3.03 -0.71 -8.81
C GLU A 18 -3.25 0.68 -9.43
N ASP A 19 -4.44 1.24 -9.26
CA ASP A 19 -4.77 2.60 -9.73
C ASP A 19 -3.89 3.64 -9.02
N PHE A 20 -3.68 3.50 -7.71
CA PHE A 20 -2.78 4.35 -6.93
C PHE A 20 -1.33 4.29 -7.43
N ALA A 21 -0.83 3.08 -7.68
CA ALA A 21 0.54 2.87 -8.12
C ALA A 21 0.78 3.48 -9.49
N LYS A 22 -0.15 3.26 -10.42
CA LYS A 22 -0.09 3.83 -11.76
C LYS A 22 -0.16 5.36 -11.72
N ALA A 23 -1.08 5.93 -10.95
CA ALA A 23 -1.24 7.37 -10.83
C ALA A 23 0.02 8.03 -10.22
N THR A 24 0.62 7.40 -9.21
CA THR A 24 1.89 7.85 -8.62
C THR A 24 3.00 7.83 -9.66
N ALA A 25 3.21 6.71 -10.36
CA ALA A 25 4.26 6.57 -11.37
C ALA A 25 4.12 7.52 -12.57
N GLU A 26 2.89 7.88 -12.95
CA GLU A 26 2.63 8.84 -14.03
C GLU A 26 3.07 10.27 -13.70
N GLN A 27 3.28 10.59 -12.42
CA GLN A 27 3.70 11.92 -11.96
C GLN A 27 5.20 12.06 -11.74
N LEU A 28 5.97 10.99 -11.95
CA LEU A 28 7.40 10.95 -11.69
C LEU A 28 8.20 11.26 -12.97
N ASP A 29 9.27 12.03 -12.79
CA ASP A 29 10.26 12.31 -13.82
C ASP A 29 11.69 12.02 -13.29
N PRO A 30 12.45 11.09 -13.89
CA PRO A 30 12.06 10.22 -15.00
C PRO A 30 10.93 9.27 -14.63
N LYS A 31 10.09 8.94 -15.62
CA LYS A 31 8.99 8.01 -15.44
C LYS A 31 9.52 6.59 -15.21
N PRO A 32 9.31 5.99 -14.02
CA PRO A 32 9.78 4.65 -13.74
C PRO A 32 8.96 3.60 -14.48
N ARG A 33 9.55 2.43 -14.66
CA ARG A 33 8.80 1.21 -15.00
C ARG A 33 8.46 0.48 -13.70
N LEU A 34 7.17 0.24 -13.48
CA LEU A 34 6.71 -0.49 -12.30
C LEU A 34 6.91 -2.00 -12.51
N ALA A 35 7.75 -2.62 -11.69
CA ALA A 35 7.82 -4.07 -11.56
C ALA A 35 7.13 -4.51 -10.28
N ARG A 36 6.10 -5.36 -10.41
CA ARG A 36 5.39 -5.88 -9.24
C ARG A 36 6.34 -6.72 -8.40
N ILE A 37 6.39 -6.42 -7.11
CA ILE A 37 7.06 -7.28 -6.13
C ILE A 37 6.15 -8.47 -5.90
N ASN A 38 6.63 -9.66 -6.25
CA ASN A 38 5.93 -10.91 -5.94
C ASN A 38 6.07 -11.19 -4.45
N GLN A 39 5.30 -10.46 -3.64
CA GLN A 39 4.98 -10.91 -2.29
C GLN A 39 4.05 -12.12 -2.43
N PRO A 40 4.32 -13.23 -1.72
CA PRO A 40 3.43 -14.37 -1.75
C PRO A 40 2.02 -13.91 -1.39
N THR A 41 1.06 -14.12 -2.29
CA THR A 41 -0.36 -13.78 -2.09
C THR A 41 -0.98 -14.49 -0.87
N SER A 42 -0.26 -15.44 -0.28
CA SER A 42 -0.60 -16.14 0.95
C SER A 42 -0.38 -15.32 2.22
N ASP A 43 0.24 -14.13 2.14
CA ASP A 43 0.22 -13.14 3.21
C ASP A 43 -1.04 -12.25 3.08
N LEU A 44 -2.20 -12.88 2.85
CA LEU A 44 -3.44 -12.37 3.42
C LEU A 44 -3.20 -12.43 4.93
N HIS A 45 -2.55 -11.41 5.48
CA HIS A 45 -2.38 -11.32 6.92
C HIS A 45 -3.79 -11.25 7.46
N ASN A 46 -4.22 -12.33 8.12
CA ASN A 46 -5.37 -12.30 9.00
C ASN A 46 -5.22 -11.02 9.81
N CYS A 47 -6.21 -10.15 9.75
CA CYS A 47 -6.21 -8.96 10.57
C CYS A 47 -6.44 -9.41 12.01
N ILE A 48 -5.37 -9.87 12.66
CA ILE A 48 -5.36 -10.21 14.07
C ILE A 48 -5.07 -8.90 14.78
N ASP A 49 -6.06 -8.02 14.89
CA ASP A 49 -6.02 -7.00 15.92
C ASP A 49 -6.33 -7.69 17.26
N PRO A 50 -5.36 -7.83 18.17
CA PRO A 50 -5.55 -8.48 19.45
C PRO A 50 -6.46 -7.68 20.40
N ALA A 51 -6.79 -6.42 20.11
CA ALA A 51 -7.64 -5.58 20.97
C ALA A 51 -9.14 -5.89 20.82
N ASP A 52 -9.58 -6.47 19.70
CA ASP A 52 -11.01 -6.57 19.36
C ASP A 52 -11.60 -7.99 19.37
N GLY A 53 -10.79 -9.02 19.61
CA GLY A 53 -11.25 -10.40 19.38
C GLY A 53 -11.64 -10.62 17.92
N GLY A 54 -10.85 -10.06 17.00
CA GLY A 54 -11.12 -10.04 15.57
C GLY A 54 -11.35 -11.43 14.97
N SER A 55 -12.43 -11.57 14.19
CA SER A 55 -12.74 -12.77 13.43
C SER A 55 -11.63 -13.08 12.42
N GLU A 56 -11.25 -14.36 12.30
CA GLU A 56 -10.25 -14.88 11.34
C GLU A 56 -10.59 -14.58 9.85
N ASP A 57 -11.79 -14.06 9.57
CA ASP A 57 -12.32 -13.83 8.22
C ASP A 57 -11.93 -12.46 7.60
N ARG A 58 -11.21 -11.60 8.34
CA ARG A 58 -10.72 -10.30 7.84
C ARG A 58 -9.31 -10.40 7.28
N ILE A 59 -9.12 -9.83 6.10
CA ILE A 59 -7.85 -9.86 5.37
C ILE A 59 -7.28 -8.46 5.17
N VAL A 60 -5.97 -8.40 4.98
CA VAL A 60 -5.24 -7.23 4.50
C VAL A 60 -4.73 -7.51 3.09
N VAL A 61 -4.90 -6.54 2.19
CA VAL A 61 -4.37 -6.60 0.83
C VAL A 61 -3.20 -5.64 0.73
N SER A 62 -1.99 -6.18 0.54
CA SER A 62 -0.79 -5.38 0.29
C SER A 62 -0.23 -5.64 -1.10
N ARG A 63 0.21 -4.58 -1.78
CA ARG A 63 1.00 -4.69 -3.01
C ARG A 63 2.11 -3.64 -3.00
N ALA A 64 3.30 -4.07 -3.41
CA ALA A 64 4.45 -3.21 -3.61
C ALA A 64 5.01 -3.36 -5.03
N TYR A 65 5.68 -2.31 -5.51
CA TYR A 65 6.25 -2.22 -6.85
C TYR A 65 7.66 -1.64 -6.78
N TRP A 66 8.61 -2.30 -7.44
CA TRP A 66 9.92 -1.74 -7.75
C TRP A 66 9.79 -0.62 -8.76
N LEU A 67 10.52 0.46 -8.51
CA LEU A 67 10.73 1.59 -9.42
C LEU A 67 11.96 1.30 -10.29
N GLU A 68 11.76 0.58 -11.39
CA GLU A 68 12.83 0.31 -12.34
C GLU A 68 13.09 1.53 -13.23
N ASP A 69 14.26 1.54 -13.87
CA ASP A 69 14.74 2.61 -14.74
C ASP A 69 14.99 3.95 -14.02
N ILE A 70 15.07 3.91 -12.68
CA ILE A 70 15.48 5.03 -11.83
C ILE A 70 16.94 4.85 -11.39
N PRO A 71 17.86 5.76 -11.74
CA PRO A 71 19.21 5.75 -11.19
C PRO A 71 19.19 6.07 -9.69
N GLU A 72 19.99 5.37 -8.90
CA GLU A 72 20.10 5.57 -7.44
C GLU A 72 20.36 7.03 -7.04
N ALA A 73 21.17 7.75 -7.83
CA ALA A 73 21.45 9.17 -7.62
C ALA A 73 20.22 10.09 -7.69
N LYS A 74 19.08 9.59 -8.20
CA LYS A 74 17.80 10.29 -8.27
C LYS A 74 16.80 9.83 -7.21
N ASN A 75 17.15 8.88 -6.34
CA ASN A 75 16.23 8.33 -5.35
C ASN A 75 15.63 9.40 -4.44
N ALA A 76 16.47 10.32 -3.94
CA ALA A 76 16.01 11.47 -3.17
C ALA A 76 14.98 12.32 -3.92
N ASP A 77 15.26 12.65 -5.17
CA ASP A 77 14.40 13.52 -5.98
C ASP A 77 13.07 12.83 -6.33
N ILE A 78 13.12 11.54 -6.64
CA ILE A 78 11.92 10.73 -6.91
C ILE A 78 11.07 10.60 -5.64
N ALA A 79 11.67 10.31 -4.49
CA ALA A 79 10.96 10.25 -3.23
C ALA A 79 10.28 11.57 -2.87
N ARG A 80 10.94 12.71 -3.11
CA ARG A 80 10.34 14.04 -2.94
C ARG A 80 9.16 14.25 -3.90
N GLN A 81 9.27 13.84 -5.17
CA GLN A 81 8.17 13.93 -6.12
C GLN A 81 6.95 13.10 -5.67
N ILE A 82 7.18 11.87 -5.20
CA ILE A 82 6.14 10.99 -4.64
C ILE A 82 5.46 11.67 -3.45
N MET A 83 6.24 12.11 -2.46
CA MET A 83 5.75 12.76 -1.25
C MET A 83 4.88 13.98 -1.59
N GLU A 84 5.37 14.86 -2.45
CA GLU A 84 4.66 16.07 -2.83
C GLU A 84 3.40 15.76 -3.65
N TYR A 85 3.42 14.72 -4.49
CA TYR A 85 2.23 14.26 -5.18
C TYR A 85 1.17 13.75 -4.20
N TRP A 86 1.54 12.89 -3.26
CA TRP A 86 0.61 12.35 -2.26
C TRP A 86 0.01 13.44 -1.39
N LYS A 87 0.81 14.41 -0.94
CA LYS A 87 0.31 15.60 -0.23
C LYS A 87 -0.68 16.41 -1.07
N ARG A 88 -0.40 16.62 -2.38
CA ARG A 88 -1.33 17.31 -3.29
C ARG A 88 -2.65 16.57 -3.48
N GLN A 89 -2.65 15.23 -3.40
CA GLN A 89 -3.88 14.42 -3.39
C GLN A 89 -4.61 14.45 -2.04
N GLY A 90 -4.06 15.11 -1.02
CA GLY A 90 -4.65 15.21 0.32
C GLY A 90 -4.38 14.00 1.20
N HIS A 91 -3.40 13.17 0.87
CA HIS A 91 -2.97 12.05 1.71
C HIS A 91 -2.13 12.56 2.88
N SER A 92 -2.22 11.86 4.01
CA SER A 92 -1.42 12.13 5.21
C SER A 92 -0.05 11.47 5.07
N ILE A 93 1.00 12.21 5.40
CA ILE A 93 2.37 11.70 5.48
C ILE A 93 2.79 11.80 6.95
N ASP A 94 3.10 10.67 7.55
CA ASP A 94 3.40 10.57 8.98
C ASP A 94 4.90 10.63 9.24
N SER A 95 5.70 10.05 8.34
CA SER A 95 7.16 10.13 8.38
C SER A 95 7.77 10.22 7.00
N ALA A 96 8.90 10.93 6.92
CA ALA A 96 9.75 11.01 5.73
C ALA A 96 11.20 11.19 6.18
N GLU A 97 12.02 10.17 5.96
CA GLU A 97 13.40 10.06 6.43
C GLU A 97 14.34 9.68 5.26
N GLY A 98 15.64 9.91 5.42
CA GLY A 98 16.66 9.47 4.45
C GLY A 98 16.61 10.13 3.07
N LEU A 99 15.80 11.20 2.90
CA LEU A 99 15.68 11.96 1.65
C LEU A 99 16.99 12.64 1.22
N ASP A 100 17.86 12.97 2.15
CA ASP A 100 19.15 13.63 1.84
C ASP A 100 20.28 12.64 1.60
N GLU A 101 20.06 11.36 1.91
CA GLU A 101 21.06 10.27 1.84
C GLU A 101 20.79 9.29 0.70
N ASN A 102 19.84 9.60 -0.20
CA ASN A 102 19.35 8.70 -1.26
C ASN A 102 18.81 7.34 -0.75
N GLN A 103 18.48 7.28 0.54
CA GLN A 103 17.89 6.11 1.21
C GLN A 103 16.50 6.48 1.74
N PRO A 104 15.57 6.91 0.86
CA PRO A 104 14.29 7.44 1.30
C PRO A 104 13.43 6.37 1.98
N SER A 105 12.85 6.74 3.11
CA SER A 105 11.77 6.02 3.77
C SER A 105 10.63 6.98 4.00
N ILE A 106 9.47 6.72 3.40
CA ILE A 106 8.27 7.56 3.56
C ILE A 106 7.14 6.66 3.98
N HIS A 107 6.38 7.09 4.98
CA HIS A 107 5.17 6.40 5.43
C HIS A 107 4.01 7.37 5.56
N GLY A 108 2.81 6.91 5.24
CA GLY A 108 1.61 7.70 5.34
C GLY A 108 0.34 6.90 5.09
N TYR A 109 -0.76 7.62 4.94
CA TYR A 109 -2.09 7.04 4.71
C TYR A 109 -2.83 7.81 3.62
N THR A 110 -3.47 7.08 2.73
CA THR A 110 -4.40 7.65 1.75
C THR A 110 -5.67 8.16 2.43
N LYS A 111 -6.30 9.15 1.79
CA LYS A 111 -7.59 9.67 2.20
C LYS A 111 -8.55 9.61 1.03
N PRO A 112 -9.84 9.27 1.26
CA PRO A 112 -10.50 9.05 2.55
C PRO A 112 -10.46 7.59 3.05
N ASP A 113 -9.68 6.73 2.42
CA ASP A 113 -9.78 5.27 2.52
C ASP A 113 -8.74 4.60 3.42
N ASP A 114 -7.84 5.37 4.02
CA ASP A 114 -6.89 4.93 5.06
C ASP A 114 -6.03 3.72 4.66
N PHE A 115 -5.73 3.54 3.37
CA PHE A 115 -4.69 2.61 2.96
C PHE A 115 -3.35 3.18 3.41
N GLU A 116 -2.59 2.36 4.12
CA GLU A 116 -1.20 2.62 4.44
C GLU A 116 -0.40 2.67 3.14
N ILE A 117 0.43 3.67 2.98
CA ILE A 117 1.28 3.87 1.80
C ILE A 117 2.71 4.10 2.26
N GLY A 118 3.64 3.53 1.50
CA GLY A 118 5.04 3.57 1.86
C GLY A 118 5.95 3.66 0.65
N VAL A 119 7.09 4.33 0.84
CA VAL A 119 8.25 4.28 -0.06
C VAL A 119 9.39 3.69 0.75
N GLU A 120 10.07 2.69 0.20
CA GLU A 120 11.25 2.10 0.80
C GLU A 120 12.39 1.99 -0.21
N TRP A 121 13.60 2.10 0.31
CA TRP A 121 14.83 1.88 -0.42
C TRP A 121 15.43 0.51 -0.09
N SER A 122 16.11 -0.09 -1.07
CA SER A 122 16.81 -1.36 -0.94
C SER A 122 18.30 -1.19 -1.10
N THR A 123 19.08 -2.06 -0.45
CA THR A 123 20.55 -1.98 -0.38
C THR A 123 21.27 -2.14 -1.72
N ASP A 124 20.55 -2.55 -2.75
CA ASP A 124 21.01 -2.61 -4.14
C ASP A 124 20.85 -1.27 -4.89
N GLY A 125 20.38 -0.22 -4.21
CA GLY A 125 20.12 1.10 -4.78
C GLY A 125 18.71 1.26 -5.35
N SER A 126 17.91 0.19 -5.38
CA SER A 126 16.55 0.21 -5.91
C SER A 126 15.57 0.86 -4.94
N MET A 127 14.51 1.46 -5.48
CA MET A 127 13.39 1.94 -4.68
C MET A 127 12.14 1.12 -4.96
N SER A 128 11.30 0.99 -3.94
CA SER A 128 9.95 0.48 -4.08
C SER A 128 8.96 1.43 -3.42
N PHE A 129 7.71 1.33 -3.85
CA PHE A 129 6.61 1.87 -3.09
C PHE A 129 5.46 0.87 -3.08
N GLY A 130 4.59 0.97 -2.10
CA GLY A 130 3.45 0.09 -1.97
C GLY A 130 2.27 0.76 -1.29
N ALA A 131 1.17 0.03 -1.30
CA ALA A 131 0.01 0.35 -0.49
C ALA A 131 -0.56 -0.92 0.13
N THR A 132 -1.06 -0.78 1.35
CA THR A 132 -1.66 -1.82 2.16
C THR A 132 -3.04 -1.36 2.59
N SER A 133 -4.06 -2.16 2.32
CA SER A 133 -5.43 -1.84 2.69
C SER A 133 -5.61 -1.87 4.21
N PRO A 134 -6.57 -1.12 4.76
CA PRO A 134 -7.06 -1.43 6.10
C PRO A 134 -7.67 -2.84 6.12
N CYS A 135 -8.02 -3.33 7.30
CA CYS A 135 -8.66 -4.63 7.45
C CYS A 135 -10.03 -4.65 6.76
N ILE A 136 -10.17 -5.53 5.77
CA ILE A 136 -11.39 -5.68 4.99
C ILE A 136 -11.96 -7.09 5.13
N TRP A 137 -13.28 -7.21 4.96
CA TRP A 137 -13.93 -8.48 4.70
C TRP A 137 -13.67 -8.90 3.27
N GLN A 138 -13.29 -10.16 3.03
CA GLN A 138 -12.96 -10.67 1.70
C GLN A 138 -14.08 -10.39 0.67
N ASP A 139 -15.34 -10.62 1.06
CA ASP A 139 -16.55 -10.36 0.26
C ASP A 139 -17.23 -9.01 0.58
N GLY A 140 -16.60 -8.17 1.40
CA GLY A 140 -17.12 -6.84 1.77
C GLY A 140 -18.30 -6.84 2.76
N VAL A 141 -18.70 -8.01 3.29
CA VAL A 141 -19.81 -8.16 4.25
C VAL A 141 -19.37 -8.96 5.48
N PRO A 142 -19.61 -8.48 6.71
CA PRO A 142 -19.40 -9.26 7.93
C PRO A 142 -20.20 -10.58 7.92
N GLY A 143 -19.57 -11.70 8.27
CA GLY A 143 -20.28 -12.97 8.53
C GLY A 143 -20.61 -13.84 7.31
N LYS A 144 -20.04 -13.55 6.14
CA LYS A 144 -20.05 -14.47 4.99
C LYS A 144 -18.81 -15.37 5.01
N SER A 145 -18.62 -16.11 6.10
CA SER A 145 -17.66 -17.23 6.10
C SER A 145 -18.09 -18.20 4.98
N PRO A 146 -17.17 -18.75 4.17
CA PRO A 146 -17.54 -19.73 3.16
C PRO A 146 -18.18 -20.92 3.89
N THR A 147 -19.46 -21.15 3.62
CA THR A 147 -20.16 -22.31 4.16
C THR A 147 -19.51 -23.54 3.52
N LEU A 148 -18.59 -24.19 4.24
CA LEU A 148 -18.00 -25.45 3.82
C LEU A 148 -19.15 -26.45 3.61
N PRO A 149 -19.35 -27.00 2.40
CA PRO A 149 -20.29 -28.10 2.23
C PRO A 149 -19.70 -29.34 2.93
N TYR A 150 -20.51 -29.93 3.81
CA TYR A 150 -20.23 -31.14 4.57
C TYR A 150 -20.03 -32.37 3.68
#